data_AF-A0A7V8AG90-F1
#
_entry.id   AF-A0A7V8AG90-F1
#
_cell.length_a   1.000
_cell.length_b   1.000
_cell.length_c   1.000
_cell.angle_alpha   90.00
_cell.angle_beta   90.00
_cell.angle_gamma   90.00
#
_symmetry.space_group_name_H-M   'P 1'
#
loop_
_entity.id
_entity.type
_entity.pdbx_description
1 polymer ?
#
loop_
_entity_poly.entity_id
_entity_poly.type
_entity_poly.pdbx_seq_one_letter_code
_entity_poly.pdbx_strand_id
1 'polypeptide(L)'
;MGRRRIPGWPQTALAPLLPLCLALAACGPAKRKAADYYVDKAAAVMEAVSVREADVEKAFGWLDKALRLDPSSERAVRTAQELSDAAARNGFARASELEVGVLSDLIAASPLQWHAYPPLVQALALRGELEPLASLAASLAKKEKTFTGPDRHRTLMSLCLARAALLPWLESDGFLALNRNPDRVRERTMEYVSQAELLAEAREQIDGLEKKDLSLKSGAPQALVSTFEVAMGDVFGRPEEMERMRSIAALFASEQAYARAAELTVQGNANLLAREYGKARAMFTSALRNWPAMLDARRQLVEVDFQEGAGLAVAGKDMRQARRLLYRAYEDSEELIEAALEKGPALPFVSPGRFAGDLYALKAAVISAVYAIEGRKLRNKVKLETEYKAALYEAVKLAPDSRLARELLERYSKEGF
;
A
#
# COMPACT_ATOMS: atom_id res chain seq x y z
N MET A 1 -8.71 -80.28 -17.12
CA MET A 1 -9.72 -79.41 -16.48
C MET A 1 -9.36 -79.24 -15.00
N GLY A 2 -8.62 -78.19 -14.63
CA GLY A 2 -8.20 -77.94 -13.25
C GLY A 2 -8.92 -76.74 -12.65
N ARG A 3 -9.79 -76.96 -11.66
CA ARG A 3 -10.42 -75.89 -10.87
C ARG A 3 -9.42 -75.38 -9.84
N ARG A 4 -8.91 -74.16 -10.00
CA ARG A 4 -8.15 -73.45 -8.95
C ARG A 4 -9.12 -72.88 -7.92
N ARG A 5 -8.95 -73.25 -6.65
CA ARG A 5 -9.63 -72.65 -5.49
C ARG A 5 -8.96 -71.31 -5.16
N ILE A 6 -9.77 -70.25 -5.03
CA ILE A 6 -9.36 -68.97 -4.45
C ILE A 6 -9.35 -69.13 -2.92
N PRO A 7 -8.29 -68.73 -2.20
CA PRO A 7 -8.27 -68.83 -0.74
C PRO A 7 -9.21 -67.77 -0.14
N GLY A 8 -10.08 -68.23 0.77
CA GLY A 8 -10.98 -67.38 1.53
C GLY A 8 -10.20 -66.39 2.38
N TRP A 9 -10.52 -65.12 2.22
CA TRP A 9 -10.13 -64.08 3.17
C TRP A 9 -10.85 -64.35 4.51
N PRO A 10 -10.16 -64.27 5.65
CA PRO A 10 -10.82 -64.40 6.94
C PRO A 10 -11.79 -63.22 7.14
N GLN A 11 -13.10 -63.52 7.20
CA GLN A 11 -14.17 -62.56 7.47
C GLN A 11 -14.12 -61.92 8.88
N THR A 12 -13.07 -62.19 9.66
CA THR A 12 -12.91 -61.73 11.04
C THR A 12 -12.04 -60.47 11.21
N ALA A 13 -11.42 -59.95 10.15
CA ALA A 13 -10.56 -58.76 10.23
C ALA A 13 -11.30 -57.41 10.11
N LEU A 14 -12.59 -57.39 9.75
CA LEU A 14 -13.38 -56.15 9.56
C LEU A 14 -14.13 -55.69 10.83
N ALA A 15 -14.35 -56.58 11.79
CA ALA A 15 -15.12 -56.29 12.99
C ALA A 15 -14.47 -55.28 13.97
N PRO A 16 -13.13 -55.24 14.19
CA PRO A 16 -12.52 -54.26 15.09
C PRO A 16 -12.24 -52.89 14.43
N LEU A 17 -12.31 -52.79 13.09
CA LEU A 17 -12.13 -51.52 12.35
C LEU A 17 -13.39 -50.64 12.40
N LEU A 18 -14.58 -51.23 12.43
CA LEU A 18 -15.85 -50.51 12.53
C LEU A 18 -15.99 -49.64 13.80
N PRO A 19 -15.73 -50.15 15.03
CA PRO A 19 -15.82 -49.34 16.24
C PRO A 19 -14.71 -48.29 16.34
N LEU A 20 -13.53 -48.53 15.76
CA LEU A 20 -12.45 -47.54 15.68
C LEU A 20 -12.82 -46.39 14.72
N CYS A 21 -13.39 -46.71 13.55
CA CYS A 21 -13.91 -45.72 12.61
C CYS A 21 -15.11 -44.95 13.18
N LEU A 22 -15.99 -45.59 13.96
CA LEU A 22 -17.11 -44.94 14.65
C LEU A 22 -16.65 -44.06 15.82
N ALA A 23 -15.60 -44.47 16.57
CA ALA A 23 -15.01 -43.66 17.63
C ALA A 23 -14.25 -42.44 17.08
N LEU A 24 -13.56 -42.60 15.94
CA LEU A 24 -12.91 -41.50 15.21
C LEU A 24 -13.94 -40.57 14.55
N ALA A 25 -15.04 -41.11 14.02
CA ALA A 25 -16.15 -40.34 13.45
C ALA A 25 -16.96 -39.58 14.52
N ALA A 26 -17.13 -40.14 15.72
CA ALA A 26 -17.84 -39.48 16.83
C ALA A 26 -17.03 -38.33 17.46
N CYS A 27 -15.71 -38.32 17.31
CA CYS A 27 -14.86 -37.22 17.78
C CYS A 27 -15.08 -35.91 16.99
N GLY A 28 -15.41 -35.99 15.70
CA GLY A 28 -15.59 -34.82 14.83
C GLY A 28 -16.75 -33.91 15.28
N PRO A 29 -17.99 -34.41 15.36
CA PRO A 29 -19.16 -33.63 15.77
C PRO A 29 -19.05 -33.07 17.20
N ALA A 30 -18.45 -33.82 18.12
CA ALA A 30 -18.24 -33.37 19.49
C ALA A 30 -17.23 -32.21 19.56
N LYS A 31 -16.11 -32.30 18.83
CA LYS A 31 -15.13 -31.21 18.71
C LYS A 31 -15.72 -29.97 18.06
N ARG A 32 -16.54 -30.13 17.01
CA ARG A 32 -17.23 -28.99 16.35
C ARG A 32 -18.19 -28.28 17.30
N LYS A 33 -19.04 -29.00 18.03
CA LYS A 33 -19.91 -28.38 19.06
C LYS A 33 -19.12 -27.66 20.16
N ALA A 34 -17.99 -28.25 20.57
CA ALA A 34 -17.11 -27.60 21.54
C ALA A 34 -16.43 -26.35 20.96
N ALA A 35 -16.03 -26.36 19.68
CA ALA A 35 -15.52 -25.20 18.97
C ALA A 35 -16.58 -24.11 18.87
N ASP A 36 -17.81 -24.44 18.44
CA ASP A 36 -18.94 -23.51 18.37
C ASP A 36 -19.23 -22.85 19.72
N TYR A 37 -19.18 -23.61 20.81
CA TYR A 37 -19.33 -23.06 22.16
C TYR A 37 -18.28 -21.99 22.50
N TYR A 38 -17.03 -22.17 22.07
CA TYR A 38 -15.98 -21.17 22.27
C TYR A 38 -16.14 -19.96 21.33
N VAL A 39 -16.61 -20.18 20.10
CA VAL A 39 -16.95 -19.09 19.16
C VAL A 39 -18.09 -18.25 19.71
N ASP A 40 -19.16 -18.87 20.21
CA ASP A 40 -20.31 -18.18 20.82
C ASP A 40 -19.88 -17.36 22.03
N LYS A 41 -18.98 -17.89 22.85
CA LYS A 41 -18.39 -17.14 23.98
C LYS A 41 -17.61 -15.92 23.54
N ALA A 42 -16.79 -16.06 22.50
CA ALA A 42 -16.03 -14.94 21.95
C ALA A 42 -16.97 -13.88 21.34
N ALA A 43 -18.00 -14.31 20.62
CA ALA A 43 -19.00 -13.43 20.04
C ALA A 43 -19.77 -12.63 21.10
N ALA A 44 -20.13 -13.26 22.23
CA ALA A 44 -20.82 -12.59 23.33
C ALA A 44 -20.03 -11.41 23.94
N VAL A 45 -18.70 -11.39 23.80
CA VAL A 45 -17.88 -10.25 24.26
C VAL A 45 -18.12 -9.02 23.39
N MET A 46 -18.43 -9.18 22.11
CA MET A 46 -18.75 -8.07 21.21
C MET A 46 -20.12 -7.43 21.51
N GLU A 47 -21.05 -8.20 22.08
CA GLU A 47 -22.41 -7.76 22.43
C GLU A 47 -22.48 -7.11 23.82
N ALA A 48 -21.39 -7.12 24.59
CA ALA A 48 -21.35 -6.54 25.93
C ALA A 48 -21.35 -4.99 25.89
N VAL A 49 -22.16 -4.39 26.76
CA VAL A 49 -22.32 -2.91 26.88
C VAL A 49 -21.01 -2.20 27.24
N SER A 50 -20.07 -2.90 27.89
CA SER A 50 -18.72 -2.39 28.16
C SER A 50 -17.70 -3.50 27.90
N VAL A 51 -16.86 -3.32 26.88
CA VAL A 51 -15.80 -4.27 26.54
C VAL A 51 -14.50 -3.82 27.19
N ARG A 52 -13.95 -4.62 28.12
CA ARG A 52 -12.62 -4.38 28.70
C ARG A 52 -11.56 -5.09 27.86
N GLU A 53 -10.34 -4.56 27.83
CA GLU A 53 -9.21 -5.17 27.10
C GLU A 53 -9.00 -6.64 27.50
N ALA A 54 -9.09 -6.96 28.80
CA ALA A 54 -8.97 -8.31 29.31
C ALA A 54 -10.04 -9.28 28.79
N ASP A 55 -11.24 -8.78 28.49
CA ASP A 55 -12.33 -9.61 27.92
C ASP A 55 -12.05 -9.91 26.44
N VAL A 56 -11.45 -8.96 25.71
CA VAL A 56 -11.01 -9.15 24.31
C VAL A 56 -9.87 -10.16 24.23
N GLU A 57 -8.83 -10.03 25.07
CA GLU A 57 -7.72 -11.00 25.12
C GLU A 57 -8.23 -12.40 25.43
N LYS A 58 -9.17 -12.51 26.37
CA LYS A 58 -9.83 -13.78 26.72
C LYS A 58 -10.66 -14.34 25.56
N ALA A 59 -11.34 -13.49 24.81
CA ALA A 59 -12.11 -13.88 23.63
C ALA A 59 -11.21 -14.42 22.51
N PHE A 60 -10.07 -13.80 22.23
CA PHE A 60 -9.07 -14.36 21.31
C PHE A 60 -8.52 -15.70 21.82
N GLY A 61 -8.32 -15.85 23.14
CA GLY A 61 -7.96 -17.14 23.73
C GLY A 61 -9.05 -18.23 23.60
N TRP A 62 -10.32 -17.86 23.48
CA TRP A 62 -11.39 -18.81 23.13
C TRP A 62 -11.39 -19.14 21.64
N LEU A 63 -11.12 -18.17 20.77
CA LEU A 63 -11.03 -18.39 19.33
C LEU A 63 -9.86 -19.29 18.95
N ASP A 64 -8.69 -19.13 19.57
CA ASP A 64 -7.55 -20.05 19.43
C ASP A 64 -7.96 -21.49 19.82
N LYS A 65 -8.65 -21.66 20.95
CA LYS A 65 -9.17 -22.97 21.36
C LYS A 65 -10.19 -23.53 20.37
N ALA A 66 -11.08 -22.70 19.84
CA ALA A 66 -12.07 -23.11 18.85
C ALA A 66 -11.37 -23.62 17.58
N LEU A 67 -10.38 -22.89 17.07
CA LEU A 67 -9.63 -23.24 15.88
C LEU A 67 -8.72 -24.47 16.06
N ARG A 68 -8.22 -24.72 17.27
CA ARG A 68 -7.53 -26.00 17.57
C ARG A 68 -8.48 -27.20 17.57
N LEU A 69 -9.75 -27.00 17.95
CA LEU A 69 -10.77 -28.04 17.97
C LEU A 69 -11.38 -28.29 16.58
N ASP A 70 -11.61 -27.21 15.82
CA ASP A 70 -12.08 -27.23 14.43
C ASP A 70 -11.31 -26.21 13.58
N PRO A 71 -10.15 -26.62 13.02
CA PRO A 71 -9.33 -25.74 12.16
C PRO A 71 -10.04 -25.26 10.90
N SER A 72 -11.13 -25.92 10.50
CA SER A 72 -11.92 -25.58 9.31
C SER A 72 -13.05 -24.58 9.58
N SER A 73 -13.16 -24.07 10.81
CA SER A 73 -14.26 -23.19 11.20
C SER A 73 -14.09 -21.78 10.62
N GLU A 74 -14.71 -21.55 9.46
CA GLU A 74 -14.82 -20.21 8.86
C GLU A 74 -15.50 -19.21 9.79
N ARG A 75 -16.44 -19.68 10.63
CA ARG A 75 -17.12 -18.87 11.63
C ARG A 75 -16.14 -18.34 12.67
N ALA A 76 -15.24 -19.18 13.18
CA ALA A 76 -14.23 -18.76 14.16
C ALA A 76 -13.27 -17.71 13.58
N VAL A 77 -12.82 -17.89 12.33
CA VAL A 77 -11.99 -16.91 11.63
C VAL A 77 -12.72 -15.58 11.45
N ARG A 78 -13.99 -15.62 11.00
CA ARG A 78 -14.80 -14.40 10.84
C ARG A 78 -15.02 -13.69 12.18
N THR A 79 -15.31 -14.43 13.25
CA THR A 79 -15.49 -13.86 14.59
C THR A 79 -14.20 -13.23 15.12
N ALA A 80 -13.02 -13.76 14.78
CA ALA A 80 -11.74 -13.13 15.12
C ALA A 80 -11.59 -11.75 14.48
N GLN A 81 -11.94 -11.65 13.19
CA GLN A 81 -11.92 -10.38 12.45
C GLN A 81 -12.94 -9.38 13.00
N GLU A 82 -14.19 -9.80 13.19
CA GLU A 82 -15.25 -8.94 13.75
C GLU A 82 -14.90 -8.42 15.15
N LEU A 83 -14.27 -9.27 15.98
CA LEU A 83 -13.80 -8.90 17.31
C LEU A 83 -12.66 -7.88 17.24
N SER A 84 -11.71 -8.08 16.33
CA SER A 84 -10.60 -7.15 16.06
C SER A 84 -11.12 -5.76 15.66
N ASP A 85 -12.03 -5.71 14.69
CA ASP A 85 -12.65 -4.47 14.21
C ASP A 85 -13.47 -3.78 15.30
N ALA A 86 -14.25 -4.55 16.08
CA ALA A 86 -15.04 -4.02 17.19
C ALA A 86 -14.14 -3.45 18.30
N ALA A 87 -13.06 -4.15 18.64
CA ALA A 87 -12.11 -3.70 19.66
C ALA A 87 -11.32 -2.47 19.21
N ALA A 88 -10.91 -2.40 17.93
CA ALA A 88 -10.25 -1.24 17.35
C ALA A 88 -11.13 0.02 17.42
N ARG A 89 -12.44 -0.10 17.13
CA ARG A 89 -13.41 1.00 17.28
C ARG A 89 -13.54 1.50 18.72
N ASN A 90 -13.25 0.64 19.70
CA ASN A 90 -13.26 0.98 21.13
C ASN A 90 -11.87 1.39 21.66
N GLY A 91 -10.89 1.60 20.78
CA GLY A 91 -9.55 2.10 21.13
C GLY A 91 -8.53 1.03 21.52
N PHE A 92 -8.86 -0.26 21.42
CA PHE A 92 -7.91 -1.34 21.74
C PHE A 92 -7.12 -1.77 20.51
N ALA A 93 -6.03 -1.06 20.22
CA ALA A 93 -5.19 -1.29 19.04
C ALA A 93 -4.51 -2.67 19.00
N ARG A 94 -4.28 -3.31 20.16
CA ARG A 94 -3.63 -4.64 20.25
C ARG A 94 -4.53 -5.78 19.78
N ALA A 95 -5.81 -5.56 19.54
CA ALA A 95 -6.72 -6.60 19.04
C ALA A 95 -6.24 -7.20 17.71
N SER A 96 -5.70 -6.37 16.82
CA SER A 96 -5.17 -6.80 15.54
C SER A 96 -3.91 -7.67 15.68
N GLU A 97 -3.10 -7.48 16.74
CA GLU A 97 -1.95 -8.37 17.05
C GLU A 97 -2.42 -9.77 17.43
N LEU A 98 -3.49 -9.84 18.22
CA LEU A 98 -4.07 -11.10 18.67
C LEU A 98 -4.72 -11.85 17.49
N GLU A 99 -5.41 -11.12 16.61
CA GLU A 99 -5.94 -11.68 15.36
C GLU A 99 -4.83 -12.27 14.49
N VAL A 100 -3.76 -11.51 14.23
CA VAL A 100 -2.61 -11.98 13.45
C VAL A 100 -1.99 -13.22 14.10
N GLY A 101 -1.82 -13.23 15.42
CA GLY A 101 -1.29 -14.37 16.17
C GLY A 101 -2.14 -15.64 15.98
N VAL A 102 -3.45 -15.54 16.21
CA VAL A 102 -4.38 -16.67 16.08
C VAL A 102 -4.41 -17.23 14.65
N LEU A 103 -4.46 -16.35 13.63
CA LEU A 103 -4.50 -16.78 12.23
C LEU A 103 -3.16 -17.34 11.75
N SER A 104 -2.04 -16.77 12.21
CA SER A 104 -0.70 -17.28 11.90
C SER A 104 -0.47 -18.66 12.49
N ASP A 105 -0.89 -18.88 13.75
CA ASP A 105 -0.80 -20.18 14.42
C ASP A 105 -1.66 -21.24 13.70
N LEU A 106 -2.86 -20.87 13.24
CA LEU A 106 -3.72 -21.75 12.45
C LEU A 106 -3.04 -22.18 11.14
N ILE A 107 -2.48 -21.23 10.39
CA ILE A 107 -1.80 -21.50 9.11
C ILE A 107 -0.50 -22.29 9.32
N ALA A 108 0.22 -22.05 10.41
CA ALA A 108 1.40 -22.80 10.78
C ALA A 108 1.07 -24.26 11.11
N ALA A 109 -0.01 -24.50 11.85
CA ALA A 109 -0.49 -25.84 12.18
C ALA A 109 -1.08 -26.57 10.97
N SER A 110 -1.77 -25.85 10.09
CA SER A 110 -2.41 -26.42 8.91
C SER A 110 -2.38 -25.43 7.73
N PRO A 111 -1.39 -25.56 6.82
CA PRO A 111 -1.25 -24.64 5.69
C PRO A 111 -2.41 -24.61 4.69
N LEU A 112 -3.30 -25.61 4.74
CA LEU A 112 -4.42 -25.79 3.83
C LEU A 112 -5.69 -25.06 4.30
N GLN A 113 -5.63 -24.28 5.39
CA GLN A 113 -6.77 -23.47 5.86
C GLN A 113 -6.92 -22.20 5.00
N TRP A 114 -7.37 -22.40 3.76
CA TRP A 114 -7.47 -21.36 2.72
C TRP A 114 -8.36 -20.18 3.11
N HIS A 115 -9.35 -20.41 3.98
CA HIS A 115 -10.24 -19.37 4.49
C HIS A 115 -9.55 -18.39 5.46
N ALA A 116 -8.39 -18.75 6.03
CA ALA A 116 -7.65 -17.93 6.99
C ALA A 116 -6.67 -16.94 6.33
N TYR A 117 -6.26 -17.17 5.07
CA TYR A 117 -5.29 -16.31 4.40
C TYR A 117 -5.81 -14.90 4.09
N PRO A 118 -7.03 -14.71 3.54
CA PRO A 118 -7.53 -13.35 3.29
C PRO A 118 -7.56 -12.45 4.54
N PRO A 119 -8.14 -12.87 5.69
CA PRO A 119 -8.14 -12.03 6.89
C PRO A 119 -6.74 -11.85 7.48
N LEU A 120 -5.86 -12.86 7.41
CA LEU A 120 -4.47 -12.68 7.86
C LEU A 120 -3.75 -11.60 7.03
N VAL A 121 -3.85 -11.67 5.69
CA VAL A 121 -3.24 -10.68 4.79
C VAL A 121 -3.82 -9.29 5.07
N GLN A 122 -5.14 -9.19 5.26
CA GLN A 122 -5.80 -7.92 5.58
C GLN A 122 -5.31 -7.34 6.91
N ALA A 123 -5.23 -8.14 7.97
CA ALA A 123 -4.76 -7.70 9.28
C ALA A 123 -3.30 -7.22 9.23
N LEU A 124 -2.43 -7.95 8.54
CA LEU A 124 -1.03 -7.55 8.31
C LEU A 124 -0.94 -6.26 7.47
N ALA A 125 -1.77 -6.14 6.44
CA ALA A 125 -1.84 -4.95 5.59
C ALA A 125 -2.33 -3.72 6.36
N LEU A 126 -3.34 -3.84 7.22
CA LEU A 126 -3.82 -2.70 8.02
C LEU A 126 -2.76 -2.16 8.98
N ARG A 127 -1.84 -3.03 9.44
CA ARG A 127 -0.73 -2.67 10.33
C ARG A 127 0.51 -2.14 9.60
N GLY A 128 0.56 -2.23 8.27
CA GLY A 128 1.73 -1.88 7.47
C GLY A 128 2.95 -2.76 7.73
N GLU A 129 2.72 -4.02 8.09
CA GLU A 129 3.76 -4.99 8.40
C GLU A 129 4.38 -5.57 7.12
N LEU A 130 5.34 -4.83 6.54
CA LEU A 130 6.06 -5.22 5.32
C LEU A 130 6.78 -6.58 5.47
N GLU A 131 7.57 -6.76 6.53
CA GLU A 131 8.39 -7.97 6.71
C GLU A 131 7.53 -9.24 6.87
N PRO A 132 6.48 -9.24 7.70
CA PRO A 132 5.55 -10.37 7.79
C PRO A 132 4.82 -10.67 6.48
N LEU A 133 4.35 -9.66 5.75
CA LEU A 133 3.73 -9.86 4.43
C LEU A 133 4.72 -10.47 3.42
N ALA A 134 5.95 -9.97 3.38
CA ALA A 134 7.01 -10.49 2.51
C ALA A 134 7.39 -11.93 2.88
N SER A 135 7.49 -12.24 4.17
CA SER A 135 7.74 -13.59 4.68
C SER A 135 6.61 -14.56 4.33
N LEU A 136 5.35 -14.13 4.45
CA LEU A 136 4.18 -14.91 4.04
C LEU A 136 4.21 -15.20 2.54
N ALA A 137 4.46 -14.18 1.70
CA ALA A 137 4.59 -14.34 0.26
C ALA A 137 5.74 -15.30 -0.11
N ALA A 138 6.91 -15.18 0.52
CA ALA A 138 8.05 -16.06 0.30
C ALA A 138 7.74 -17.52 0.72
N SER A 139 7.04 -17.71 1.84
CA SER A 139 6.60 -19.02 2.31
C SER A 139 5.62 -19.68 1.33
N LEU A 140 4.62 -18.92 0.86
CA LEU A 140 3.65 -19.38 -0.13
C LEU A 140 4.31 -19.72 -1.47
N ALA A 141 5.25 -18.90 -1.95
CA ALA A 141 6.00 -19.17 -3.18
C ALA A 141 6.84 -20.46 -3.10
N LYS A 142 7.36 -20.82 -1.91
CA LYS A 142 8.04 -22.11 -1.70
C LYS A 142 7.05 -23.28 -1.70
N LYS A 143 5.90 -23.12 -1.03
CA LYS A 143 4.88 -24.16 -0.92
C LYS A 143 4.16 -24.42 -2.24
N GLU A 144 3.95 -23.40 -3.06
CA GLU A 144 3.32 -23.51 -4.37
C GLU A 144 3.93 -24.63 -5.22
N LYS A 145 5.26 -24.75 -5.22
CA LYS A 145 6.01 -25.77 -5.96
C LYS A 145 5.77 -27.20 -5.47
N THR A 146 5.22 -27.36 -4.27
CA THR A 146 4.94 -28.67 -3.65
C THR A 146 3.50 -29.12 -3.86
N PHE A 147 2.61 -28.24 -4.30
CA PHE A 147 1.19 -28.52 -4.49
C PHE A 147 0.82 -28.70 -5.96
N THR A 148 -0.30 -29.39 -6.21
CA THR A 148 -0.88 -29.57 -7.54
C THR A 148 -2.38 -29.30 -7.51
N GLY A 149 -3.00 -29.12 -8.69
CA GLY A 149 -4.45 -28.97 -8.83
C GLY A 149 -5.04 -27.84 -7.96
N PRO A 150 -6.13 -28.10 -7.20
CA PRO A 150 -6.80 -27.09 -6.38
C PRO A 150 -5.93 -26.43 -5.32
N ASP A 151 -5.02 -27.16 -4.67
CA ASP A 151 -4.18 -26.59 -3.62
C ASP A 151 -3.10 -25.67 -4.18
N ARG A 152 -2.57 -25.98 -5.37
CA ARG A 152 -1.67 -25.08 -6.09
C ARG A 152 -2.38 -23.77 -6.48
N HIS A 153 -3.61 -23.87 -7.00
CA HIS A 153 -4.44 -22.72 -7.38
C HIS A 153 -4.70 -21.79 -6.17
N ARG A 154 -5.15 -22.34 -5.04
CA ARG A 154 -5.43 -21.54 -3.83
C ARG A 154 -4.16 -20.97 -3.19
N THR A 155 -3.04 -21.68 -3.28
CA THR A 155 -1.73 -21.17 -2.85
C THR A 155 -1.32 -19.96 -3.69
N LEU A 156 -1.46 -20.03 -5.02
CA LEU A 156 -1.17 -18.92 -5.92
C LEU A 156 -2.09 -17.72 -5.65
N MET A 157 -3.38 -17.93 -5.42
CA MET A 157 -4.30 -16.84 -5.06
C MET A 157 -3.87 -16.15 -3.76
N SER A 158 -3.53 -16.92 -2.73
CA SER A 158 -3.07 -16.39 -1.44
C SER A 158 -1.72 -15.67 -1.58
N LEU A 159 -0.84 -16.17 -2.45
CA LEU A 159 0.43 -15.52 -2.79
C LEU A 159 0.20 -14.16 -3.46
N CYS A 160 -0.73 -14.11 -4.42
CA CYS A 160 -1.11 -12.86 -5.07
C CYS A 160 -1.67 -11.85 -4.07
N LEU A 161 -2.50 -12.29 -3.11
CA LEU A 161 -3.01 -11.42 -2.05
C LEU A 161 -1.89 -10.81 -1.21
N ALA A 162 -0.96 -11.64 -0.72
CA ALA A 162 0.16 -11.16 0.09
C ALA A 162 1.03 -10.15 -0.67
N ARG A 163 1.32 -10.40 -1.96
CA ARG A 163 2.08 -9.45 -2.80
C ARG A 163 1.32 -8.18 -3.11
N ALA A 164 0.04 -8.27 -3.46
CA ALA A 164 -0.78 -7.09 -3.71
C ALA A 164 -0.88 -6.19 -2.48
N ALA A 165 -0.96 -6.78 -1.28
CA ALA A 165 -0.95 -6.05 -0.02
C ALA A 165 0.39 -5.36 0.28
N LEU A 166 1.52 -5.85 -0.24
CA LEU A 166 2.83 -5.21 -0.07
C LEU A 166 2.97 -3.91 -0.87
N LEU A 167 2.45 -3.88 -2.10
CA LEU A 167 2.73 -2.80 -3.06
C LEU A 167 2.39 -1.40 -2.52
N PRO A 168 1.21 -1.14 -1.91
CA PRO A 168 0.89 0.19 -1.38
C PRO A 168 1.81 0.63 -0.25
N TRP A 169 2.30 -0.32 0.57
CA TRP A 169 3.21 -0.01 1.67
C TRP A 169 4.63 0.26 1.20
N LEU A 170 5.10 -0.45 0.17
CA LEU A 170 6.37 -0.15 -0.50
C LEU A 170 6.32 1.23 -1.15
N GLU A 171 5.20 1.57 -1.81
CA GLU A 171 4.96 2.89 -2.37
C GLU A 171 4.95 3.98 -1.28
N SER A 172 4.25 3.76 -0.17
CA SER A 172 4.18 4.72 0.93
C SER A 172 5.55 4.96 1.60
N ASP A 173 6.30 3.90 1.92
CA ASP A 173 7.63 4.01 2.51
C ASP A 173 8.61 4.70 1.53
N GLY A 174 8.52 4.35 0.24
CA GLY A 174 9.28 4.99 -0.84
C GLY A 174 8.97 6.48 -0.99
N PHE A 175 7.70 6.86 -0.98
CA PHE A 175 7.27 8.26 -1.02
C PHE A 175 7.79 9.05 0.18
N LEU A 176 7.71 8.49 1.39
CA LEU A 176 8.26 9.12 2.60
C LEU A 176 9.79 9.26 2.56
N ALA A 177 10.47 8.39 1.83
CA ALA A 177 11.92 8.44 1.66
C ALA A 177 12.40 9.55 0.72
N LEU A 178 11.55 10.05 -0.21
CA LEU A 178 11.88 11.10 -1.19
C LEU A 178 12.42 12.39 -0.56
N ASN A 179 12.15 12.61 0.73
CA ASN A 179 12.56 13.80 1.45
C ASN A 179 13.79 13.62 2.36
N ARG A 180 14.34 12.40 2.46
CA ARG A 180 15.32 12.08 3.51
C ARG A 180 16.34 11.01 3.20
N ASN A 181 16.03 10.02 2.34
CA ASN A 181 16.89 8.84 2.18
C ASN A 181 16.89 8.36 0.72
N PRO A 182 17.94 8.70 -0.06
CA PRO A 182 18.01 8.32 -1.48
C PRO A 182 18.17 6.81 -1.68
N ASP A 183 18.94 6.14 -0.82
CA ASP A 183 19.14 4.69 -0.91
C ASP A 183 17.82 3.96 -0.74
N ARG A 184 17.02 4.40 0.24
CA ARG A 184 15.70 3.83 0.49
C ARG A 184 14.72 4.04 -0.66
N VAL A 185 14.77 5.19 -1.35
CA VAL A 185 13.96 5.42 -2.57
C VAL A 185 14.32 4.38 -3.64
N ARG A 186 15.62 4.19 -3.89
CA ARG A 186 16.09 3.20 -4.87
C ARG A 186 15.70 1.77 -4.46
N GLU A 187 15.98 1.37 -3.22
CA GLU A 187 15.62 0.06 -2.67
C GLU A 187 14.13 -0.25 -2.88
N ARG A 188 13.26 0.66 -2.43
CA ARG A 188 11.80 0.46 -2.55
C ARG A 188 11.31 0.46 -3.99
N THR A 189 11.94 1.21 -4.87
CA THR A 189 11.58 1.20 -6.30
C THR A 189 11.86 -0.17 -6.92
N MET A 190 13.06 -0.70 -6.68
CA MET A 190 13.47 -2.01 -7.19
C MET A 190 12.61 -3.13 -6.60
N GLU A 191 12.33 -3.08 -5.29
CA GLU A 191 11.50 -4.06 -4.61
C GLU A 191 10.04 -4.01 -5.09
N TYR A 192 9.47 -2.82 -5.24
CA TYR A 192 8.11 -2.65 -5.77
C TYR A 192 7.97 -3.31 -7.14
N VAL A 193 8.90 -3.02 -8.07
CA VAL A 193 8.89 -3.61 -9.41
C VAL A 193 9.06 -5.13 -9.35
N SER A 194 10.00 -5.63 -8.57
CA SER A 194 10.22 -7.08 -8.43
C SER A 194 8.97 -7.79 -7.87
N GLN A 195 8.32 -7.25 -6.85
CA GLN A 195 7.10 -7.84 -6.30
C GLN A 195 5.93 -7.78 -7.29
N ALA A 196 5.81 -6.70 -8.07
CA ALA A 196 4.75 -6.56 -9.06
C ALA A 196 4.94 -7.52 -10.25
N GLU A 197 6.18 -7.76 -10.70
CA GLU A 197 6.49 -8.75 -11.72
C GLU A 197 6.17 -10.17 -11.24
N LEU A 198 6.63 -10.53 -10.05
CA LEU A 198 6.31 -11.81 -9.44
C LEU A 198 4.80 -12.00 -9.20
N LEU A 199 4.07 -10.91 -8.94
CA LEU A 199 2.62 -10.92 -8.83
C LEU A 199 1.96 -11.19 -10.20
N ALA A 200 2.42 -10.53 -11.26
CA ALA A 200 1.93 -10.74 -12.63
C ALA A 200 2.17 -12.19 -13.10
N GLU A 201 3.36 -12.73 -12.84
CA GLU A 201 3.69 -14.14 -13.15
C GLU A 201 2.77 -15.12 -12.40
N ALA A 202 2.51 -14.88 -11.12
CA ALA A 202 1.61 -15.72 -10.33
C ALA A 202 0.17 -15.62 -10.84
N ARG A 203 -0.28 -14.43 -11.25
CA ARG A 203 -1.60 -14.22 -11.85
C ARG A 203 -1.74 -14.98 -13.18
N GLU A 204 -0.75 -14.90 -14.05
CA GLU A 204 -0.76 -15.64 -15.32
C GLU A 204 -0.84 -17.15 -15.10
N GLN A 205 -0.15 -17.67 -14.08
CA GLN A 205 -0.24 -19.09 -13.70
C GLN A 205 -1.64 -19.48 -13.23
N ILE A 206 -2.33 -18.62 -12.46
CA ILE A 206 -3.73 -18.85 -12.06
C ILE A 206 -4.61 -18.92 -13.31
N ASP A 207 -4.51 -17.94 -14.20
CA ASP A 207 -5.30 -17.90 -15.44
C ASP A 207 -5.04 -19.13 -16.32
N GLY A 208 -3.79 -19.61 -16.37
CA GLY A 208 -3.40 -20.84 -17.06
C GLY A 208 -3.97 -22.11 -16.44
N LEU A 209 -4.11 -22.17 -15.11
CA LEU A 209 -4.76 -23.29 -14.40
C LEU A 209 -6.28 -23.26 -14.62
N GLU A 210 -6.92 -22.11 -14.48
CA GLU A 210 -8.37 -21.95 -14.64
C GLU A 210 -8.84 -22.24 -16.08
N LYS A 211 -8.03 -21.92 -17.10
CA LYS A 211 -8.30 -22.31 -18.50
C LYS A 211 -8.32 -23.83 -18.71
N LYS A 212 -7.53 -24.59 -17.93
CA LYS A 212 -7.45 -26.05 -18.02
C LYS A 212 -8.56 -26.72 -17.21
N ASP A 213 -8.97 -26.10 -16.12
CA ASP A 213 -10.02 -26.60 -15.23
C ASP A 213 -10.80 -25.43 -14.61
N LEU A 214 -12.00 -25.18 -15.17
CA LEU A 214 -12.90 -24.12 -14.72
C LEU A 214 -13.48 -24.37 -13.32
N SER A 215 -13.42 -25.61 -12.81
CA SER A 215 -13.94 -25.95 -11.48
C SER A 215 -13.02 -25.48 -10.34
N LEU A 216 -11.77 -25.12 -10.64
CA LEU A 216 -10.81 -24.64 -9.64
C LEU A 216 -11.30 -23.38 -8.93
N LYS A 217 -11.86 -22.44 -9.69
CA LYS A 217 -12.36 -21.17 -9.16
C LYS A 217 -13.59 -21.36 -8.28
N SER A 218 -14.55 -22.16 -8.71
CA SER A 218 -15.77 -22.45 -7.91
C SER A 218 -15.50 -23.35 -6.70
N GLY A 219 -14.39 -24.09 -6.71
CA GLY A 219 -13.94 -24.90 -5.58
C GLY A 219 -13.10 -24.14 -4.53
N ALA A 220 -12.75 -22.87 -4.76
CA ALA A 220 -12.02 -22.06 -3.79
C ALA A 220 -12.98 -21.39 -2.78
N PRO A 221 -12.55 -21.10 -1.53
CA PRO A 221 -13.37 -20.34 -0.59
C PRO A 221 -13.79 -18.98 -1.18
N GLN A 222 -15.07 -18.63 -1.06
CA GLN A 222 -15.62 -17.42 -1.68
C GLN A 222 -14.90 -16.14 -1.21
N ALA A 223 -14.53 -16.07 0.08
CA ALA A 223 -13.75 -14.96 0.61
C ALA A 223 -12.43 -14.79 -0.14
N LEU A 224 -11.68 -15.89 -0.34
CA LEU A 224 -10.42 -15.88 -1.09
C LEU A 224 -10.62 -15.42 -2.54
N VAL A 225 -11.66 -15.89 -3.23
CA VAL A 225 -11.99 -15.46 -4.60
C VAL A 225 -12.28 -13.98 -4.65
N SER A 226 -13.20 -13.49 -3.82
CA SER A 226 -13.62 -12.09 -3.84
C SER A 226 -12.47 -11.13 -3.48
N THR A 227 -11.70 -11.41 -2.44
CA THR A 227 -10.55 -10.58 -2.06
C THR A 227 -9.48 -10.59 -3.14
N PHE A 228 -9.24 -11.74 -3.77
CA PHE A 228 -8.30 -11.85 -4.88
C PHE A 228 -8.73 -11.01 -6.09
N GLU A 229 -10.00 -11.09 -6.49
CA GLU A 229 -10.50 -10.29 -7.62
C GLU A 229 -10.38 -8.80 -7.38
N VAL A 230 -10.73 -8.32 -6.17
CA VAL A 230 -10.57 -6.92 -5.79
C VAL A 230 -9.09 -6.52 -5.83
N ALA A 231 -8.21 -7.27 -5.17
CA ALA A 231 -6.78 -6.95 -5.11
C ALA A 231 -6.12 -6.95 -6.50
N MET A 232 -6.48 -7.88 -7.38
CA MET A 232 -5.97 -7.89 -8.76
C MET A 232 -6.53 -6.75 -9.58
N GLY A 233 -7.80 -6.38 -9.38
CA GLY A 233 -8.42 -5.20 -10.00
C GLY A 233 -7.70 -3.91 -9.60
N ASP A 234 -7.35 -3.75 -8.33
CA ASP A 234 -6.68 -2.54 -7.82
C ASP A 234 -5.25 -2.38 -8.35
N VAL A 235 -4.51 -3.49 -8.46
CA VAL A 235 -3.12 -3.49 -8.95
C VAL A 235 -3.07 -3.38 -10.47
N PHE A 236 -3.83 -4.21 -11.19
CA PHE A 236 -3.75 -4.28 -12.65
C PHE A 236 -4.70 -3.30 -13.36
N GLY A 237 -5.57 -2.59 -12.63
CA GLY A 237 -6.42 -1.53 -13.16
C GLY A 237 -5.66 -0.26 -13.58
N ARG A 238 -4.37 -0.15 -13.23
CA ARG A 238 -3.51 1.01 -13.53
C ARG A 238 -2.21 0.60 -14.22
N PRO A 239 -2.27 0.05 -15.45
CA PRO A 239 -1.09 -0.49 -16.15
C PRO A 239 -0.02 0.57 -16.45
N GLU A 240 -0.42 1.81 -16.68
CA GLU A 240 0.48 2.94 -16.95
C GLU A 240 1.37 3.28 -15.74
N GLU A 241 0.83 3.17 -14.51
CA GLU A 241 1.61 3.41 -13.29
C GLU A 241 2.65 2.32 -13.09
N MET A 242 2.28 1.07 -13.36
CA MET A 242 3.21 -0.04 -13.30
C MET A 242 4.35 0.08 -14.31
N GLU A 243 4.03 0.49 -15.54
CA GLU A 243 5.03 0.67 -16.59
C GLU A 243 5.98 1.83 -16.29
N ARG A 244 5.45 2.92 -15.70
CA ARG A 244 6.28 4.03 -15.20
C ARG A 244 7.26 3.56 -14.14
N MET A 245 6.78 2.79 -13.15
CA MET A 245 7.64 2.26 -12.08
C MET A 245 8.73 1.33 -12.64
N ARG A 246 8.40 0.47 -13.62
CA ARG A 246 9.39 -0.36 -14.33
C ARG A 246 10.44 0.46 -15.07
N SER A 247 9.99 1.47 -15.82
CA SER A 247 10.89 2.37 -16.55
C SER A 247 11.86 3.10 -15.61
N ILE A 248 11.36 3.58 -14.46
CA ILE A 248 12.20 4.23 -13.44
C ILE A 248 13.18 3.25 -12.79
N ALA A 249 12.75 2.03 -12.46
CA ALA A 249 13.64 0.99 -11.93
C ALA A 249 14.74 0.63 -12.94
N ALA A 250 14.42 0.54 -14.23
CA ALA A 250 15.39 0.33 -15.29
C ALA A 250 16.43 1.45 -15.34
N LEU A 251 16.00 2.72 -15.25
CA LEU A 251 16.92 3.87 -15.18
C LEU A 251 17.83 3.78 -13.94
N PHE A 252 17.32 3.41 -12.77
CA PHE A 252 18.18 3.19 -11.59
C PHE A 252 19.22 2.08 -11.79
N ALA A 253 18.89 1.05 -12.57
CA ALA A 253 19.77 -0.09 -12.81
C ALA A 253 20.82 0.17 -13.91
N SER A 254 20.47 0.92 -14.96
CA SER A 254 21.33 1.09 -16.14
C SER A 254 21.96 2.47 -16.28
N GLU A 255 21.36 3.52 -15.72
CA GLU A 255 21.77 4.92 -15.95
C GLU A 255 22.38 5.56 -14.70
N GLN A 256 23.71 5.54 -14.59
CA GLN A 256 24.42 6.13 -13.45
C GLN A 256 24.14 7.64 -13.30
N ALA A 257 24.00 8.36 -14.42
CA ALA A 257 23.68 9.78 -14.42
C ALA A 257 22.28 10.06 -13.82
N TYR A 258 21.29 9.24 -14.17
CA TYR A 258 19.96 9.30 -13.58
C TYR A 258 20.01 9.00 -12.08
N ALA A 259 20.65 7.89 -11.69
CA ALA A 259 20.76 7.48 -10.28
C ALA A 259 21.41 8.57 -9.42
N ARG A 260 22.49 9.20 -9.93
CA ARG A 260 23.14 10.31 -9.24
C ARG A 260 22.25 11.55 -9.16
N ALA A 261 21.52 11.89 -10.22
CA ALA A 261 20.58 13.00 -10.21
C ALA A 261 19.43 12.78 -9.21
N ALA A 262 18.90 11.55 -9.15
CA ALA A 262 17.86 11.18 -8.18
C ALA A 262 18.38 11.32 -6.74
N GLU A 263 19.58 10.81 -6.45
CA GLU A 263 20.23 10.93 -5.15
C GLU A 263 20.38 12.41 -4.71
N LEU A 264 20.93 13.24 -5.60
CA LEU A 264 21.11 14.68 -5.38
C LEU A 264 19.77 15.39 -5.18
N THR A 265 18.72 14.99 -5.90
CA THR A 265 17.38 15.57 -5.73
C THR A 265 16.82 15.25 -4.35
N VAL A 266 16.91 14.00 -3.88
CA VAL A 266 16.45 13.61 -2.55
C VAL A 266 17.28 14.29 -1.44
N GLN A 267 18.60 14.39 -1.60
CA GLN A 267 19.45 15.16 -0.69
C GLN A 267 19.08 16.64 -0.67
N GLY A 268 18.77 17.23 -1.83
CA GLY A 268 18.27 18.59 -1.96
C GLY A 268 16.98 18.80 -1.16
N ASN A 269 16.04 17.86 -1.22
CA ASN A 269 14.79 17.91 -0.44
C ASN A 269 15.06 17.94 1.07
N ALA A 270 16.00 17.12 1.55
CA ALA A 270 16.39 17.13 2.97
C ALA A 270 16.94 18.49 3.41
N ASN A 271 17.79 19.11 2.58
CA ASN A 271 18.33 20.45 2.86
C ASN A 271 17.24 21.54 2.79
N LEU A 272 16.29 21.43 1.86
CA LEU A 272 15.15 22.34 1.74
C LEU A 272 14.28 22.28 3.00
N LEU A 273 13.98 21.09 3.51
CA LEU A 273 13.25 20.91 4.77
C LEU A 273 13.98 21.52 5.97
N ALA A 274 15.31 21.44 5.98
CA ALA A 274 16.17 22.09 6.98
C ALA A 274 16.32 23.62 6.75
N ARG A 275 15.68 24.18 5.72
CA ARG A 275 15.79 25.59 5.28
C ARG A 275 17.21 26.02 4.93
N GLU A 276 18.05 25.07 4.53
CA GLU A 276 19.41 25.31 4.05
C GLU A 276 19.38 25.61 2.53
N TYR A 277 18.70 26.70 2.15
CA TYR A 277 18.34 27.03 0.76
C TYR A 277 19.54 27.02 -0.20
N GLY A 278 20.70 27.54 0.22
CA GLY A 278 21.92 27.53 -0.59
C GLY A 278 22.43 26.13 -0.90
N LYS A 279 22.39 25.20 0.07
CA LYS A 279 22.78 23.80 -0.13
C LYS A 279 21.75 23.07 -0.98
N ALA A 280 20.46 23.26 -0.68
CA ALA A 280 19.36 22.67 -1.46
C ALA A 280 19.48 23.04 -2.96
N ARG A 281 19.66 24.33 -3.25
CA ARG A 281 19.86 24.85 -4.62
C ARG A 281 21.07 24.23 -5.31
N ALA A 282 22.19 24.08 -4.60
CA ALA A 282 23.39 23.46 -5.14
C ALA A 282 23.14 22.00 -5.52
N MET A 283 22.44 21.25 -4.66
CA MET A 283 22.07 19.85 -4.93
C MET A 283 21.14 19.73 -6.14
N PHE A 284 20.05 20.49 -6.21
CA PHE A 284 19.13 20.45 -7.35
C PHE A 284 19.80 20.89 -8.66
N THR A 285 20.63 21.93 -8.62
CA THR A 285 21.39 22.37 -9.79
C THR A 285 22.37 21.29 -10.25
N SER A 286 23.02 20.59 -9.31
CA SER A 286 23.89 19.45 -9.61
C SER A 286 23.10 18.28 -10.19
N ALA A 287 21.90 18.00 -9.66
CA ALA A 287 21.01 16.98 -10.21
C ALA A 287 20.68 17.26 -11.68
N LEU A 288 20.31 18.51 -12.01
CA LEU A 288 20.00 18.91 -13.38
C LEU A 288 21.20 18.90 -14.33
N ARG A 289 22.43 19.07 -13.82
CA ARG A 289 23.66 18.88 -14.62
C ARG A 289 23.91 17.42 -14.96
N ASN A 290 23.56 16.49 -14.07
CA ASN A 290 23.69 15.06 -14.31
C ASN A 290 22.55 14.55 -15.20
N TRP A 291 21.32 15.00 -14.96
CA TRP A 291 20.13 14.58 -15.71
C TRP A 291 19.18 15.77 -15.92
N PRO A 292 19.27 16.50 -17.05
CA PRO A 292 18.46 17.70 -17.30
C PRO A 292 16.95 17.49 -17.28
N ALA A 293 16.50 16.27 -17.56
CA ALA A 293 15.08 15.89 -17.54
C ALA A 293 14.53 15.60 -16.14
N MET A 294 15.29 15.85 -15.06
CA MET A 294 14.86 15.64 -13.67
C MET A 294 13.87 16.73 -13.23
N LEU A 295 12.62 16.64 -13.71
CA LEU A 295 11.58 17.65 -13.43
C LEU A 295 11.34 17.87 -11.94
N ASP A 296 11.52 16.84 -11.11
CA ASP A 296 11.49 16.95 -9.65
C ASP A 296 12.49 18.00 -9.12
N ALA A 297 13.73 17.99 -9.60
CA ALA A 297 14.73 18.98 -9.19
C ALA A 297 14.37 20.39 -9.69
N ARG A 298 13.79 20.52 -10.88
CA ARG A 298 13.28 21.82 -11.38
C ARG A 298 12.17 22.36 -10.48
N ARG A 299 11.20 21.51 -10.11
CA ARG A 299 10.11 21.88 -9.19
C ARG A 299 10.66 22.37 -7.87
N GLN A 300 11.62 21.65 -7.33
CA GLN A 300 12.16 21.99 -6.01
C GLN A 300 13.02 23.26 -6.04
N LEU A 301 13.61 23.64 -7.17
CA LEU A 301 14.24 24.96 -7.32
C LEU A 301 13.21 26.10 -7.24
N VAL A 302 12.04 25.94 -7.86
CA VAL A 302 10.92 26.88 -7.73
C VAL A 302 10.48 26.99 -6.27
N GLU A 303 10.36 25.86 -5.57
CA GLU A 303 10.01 25.82 -4.14
C GLU A 303 11.07 26.52 -3.27
N VAL A 304 12.36 26.30 -3.55
CA VAL A 304 13.47 27.00 -2.85
C VAL A 304 13.34 28.51 -3.04
N ASP A 305 13.15 28.98 -4.28
CA ASP A 305 12.99 30.40 -4.58
C ASP A 305 11.75 31.00 -3.90
N PHE A 306 10.64 30.26 -3.90
CA PHE A 306 9.41 30.64 -3.21
C PHE A 306 9.62 30.76 -1.70
N GLN A 307 10.12 29.72 -1.03
CA GLN A 307 10.27 29.71 0.43
C GLN A 307 11.31 30.73 0.92
N GLU A 308 12.45 30.83 0.23
CA GLU A 308 13.49 31.81 0.57
C GLU A 308 12.98 33.23 0.34
N GLY A 309 12.35 33.50 -0.80
CA GLY A 309 11.79 34.80 -1.15
C GLY A 309 10.67 35.24 -0.20
N ALA A 310 9.72 34.36 0.10
CA ALA A 310 8.66 34.63 1.07
C ALA A 310 9.22 34.82 2.48
N GLY A 311 10.20 34.02 2.89
CA GLY A 311 10.87 34.15 4.18
C GLY A 311 11.57 35.50 4.36
N LEU A 312 12.30 35.95 3.33
CA LEU A 312 12.93 37.27 3.31
C LEU A 312 11.89 38.40 3.40
N ALA A 313 10.82 38.31 2.62
CA ALA A 313 9.74 39.29 2.62
C ALA A 313 9.04 39.41 3.99
N VAL A 314 8.67 38.28 4.59
CA VAL A 314 8.03 38.23 5.92
C VAL A 314 8.94 38.79 7.00
N ALA A 315 10.25 38.52 6.92
CA ALA A 315 11.23 39.05 7.86
C ALA A 315 11.56 40.54 7.62
N GLY A 316 11.05 41.16 6.56
CA GLY A 316 11.43 42.51 6.13
C GLY A 316 12.91 42.62 5.74
N LYS A 317 13.56 41.51 5.41
CA LYS A 317 14.99 41.42 5.06
C LYS A 317 15.15 41.42 3.55
N ASP A 318 16.13 42.18 3.04
CA ASP A 318 16.47 42.32 1.62
C ASP A 318 15.27 42.15 0.67
N MET A 319 14.33 43.11 0.73
CA MET A 319 13.11 43.09 -0.10
C MET A 319 13.40 43.04 -1.61
N ARG A 320 14.59 43.49 -2.03
CA ARG A 320 15.01 43.42 -3.43
C ARG A 320 15.32 41.99 -3.83
N GLN A 321 16.02 41.24 -2.97
CA GLN A 321 16.26 39.82 -3.18
C GLN A 321 14.96 39.02 -3.08
N ALA A 322 14.12 39.28 -2.08
CA ALA A 322 12.82 38.62 -1.91
C ALA A 322 11.98 38.71 -3.19
N ARG A 323 11.84 39.92 -3.74
CA ARG A 323 11.14 40.19 -5.00
C ARG A 323 11.74 39.41 -6.16
N ARG A 324 13.07 39.40 -6.31
CA ARG A 324 13.75 38.70 -7.40
C ARG A 324 13.47 37.20 -7.37
N LEU A 325 13.51 36.58 -6.18
CA LEU A 325 13.26 35.15 -6.01
C LEU A 325 11.80 34.81 -6.31
N LEU A 326 10.85 35.59 -5.80
CA LEU A 326 9.41 35.35 -6.02
C LEU A 326 9.00 35.52 -7.49
N TYR A 327 9.53 36.52 -8.20
CA TYR A 327 9.26 36.66 -9.64
C TYR A 327 9.90 35.54 -10.47
N ARG A 328 11.11 35.09 -10.11
CA ARG A 328 11.72 33.92 -10.76
C ARG A 328 10.87 32.67 -10.55
N ALA A 329 10.44 32.41 -9.31
CA ALA A 329 9.56 31.27 -9.02
C ALA A 329 8.25 31.34 -9.82
N TYR A 330 7.69 32.54 -10.02
CA TYR A 330 6.48 32.73 -10.81
C TYR A 330 6.71 32.36 -12.27
N GLU A 331 7.76 32.92 -12.90
CA GLU A 331 8.11 32.67 -14.30
C GLU A 331 8.44 31.18 -14.54
N ASP A 332 9.29 30.59 -13.69
CA ASP A 332 9.74 29.20 -13.82
C ASP A 332 8.60 28.19 -13.58
N SER A 333 7.59 28.55 -12.78
CA SER A 333 6.46 27.66 -12.50
C SER A 333 5.57 27.41 -13.72
N GLU A 334 5.40 28.39 -14.61
CA GLU A 334 4.59 28.25 -15.82
C GLU A 334 5.21 27.24 -16.79
N GLU A 335 6.49 27.44 -17.13
CA GLU A 335 7.23 26.56 -18.05
C GLU A 335 7.26 25.12 -17.53
N LEU A 336 7.37 24.96 -16.21
CA LEU A 336 7.44 23.64 -15.60
C LEU A 336 6.09 22.92 -15.58
N ILE A 337 4.97 23.62 -15.48
CA ILE A 337 3.63 23.02 -15.54
C ILE A 337 3.41 22.36 -16.91
N GLU A 338 3.78 23.03 -18.00
CA GLU A 338 3.67 22.47 -19.35
C GLU A 338 4.49 21.17 -19.48
N ALA A 339 5.75 21.19 -19.02
CA ALA A 339 6.61 20.01 -19.03
C ALA A 339 6.08 18.89 -18.13
N ALA A 340 5.48 19.21 -16.99
CA ALA A 340 4.92 18.25 -16.04
C ALA A 340 3.70 17.52 -16.61
N LEU A 341 2.85 18.23 -17.37
CA LEU A 341 1.68 17.63 -18.04
C LEU A 341 2.09 16.68 -19.18
N GLU A 342 3.19 16.96 -19.86
CA GLU A 342 3.69 16.13 -20.96
C GLU A 342 4.46 14.90 -20.45
N LYS A 343 5.35 15.07 -19.48
CA LYS A 343 6.36 14.05 -19.12
C LYS A 343 6.17 13.43 -17.73
N GLY A 344 5.46 14.11 -16.83
CA GLY A 344 5.31 13.69 -15.44
C GLY A 344 6.62 13.74 -14.63
N PRO A 345 6.58 13.32 -13.35
CA PRO A 345 7.76 13.28 -12.49
C PRO A 345 8.78 12.25 -12.99
N ALA A 346 10.06 12.56 -12.77
CA ALA A 346 11.17 11.66 -13.05
C ALA A 346 11.48 10.73 -11.88
N LEU A 347 11.13 11.13 -10.64
CA LEU A 347 11.23 10.30 -9.45
C LEU A 347 10.02 9.37 -9.26
N PRO A 348 10.19 8.22 -8.58
CA PRO A 348 9.13 7.25 -8.32
C PRO A 348 8.15 7.74 -7.22
N PHE A 349 7.05 7.00 -7.05
CA PHE A 349 6.07 7.16 -5.94
C PHE A 349 5.29 8.48 -5.88
N VAL A 350 5.43 9.35 -6.89
CA VAL A 350 4.53 10.49 -7.11
C VAL A 350 3.79 10.24 -8.42
N SER A 351 2.46 10.27 -8.39
CA SER A 351 1.67 10.16 -9.62
C SER A 351 1.80 11.45 -10.46
N PRO A 352 1.69 11.38 -11.81
CA PRO A 352 1.72 12.55 -12.66
C PRO A 352 0.67 13.61 -12.27
N GLY A 353 -0.55 13.17 -11.93
CA GLY A 353 -1.61 14.04 -11.45
C GLY A 353 -1.23 14.78 -10.17
N ARG A 354 -0.69 14.06 -9.16
CA ARG A 354 -0.23 14.68 -7.92
C ARG A 354 0.92 15.66 -8.16
N PHE A 355 1.89 15.28 -8.99
CA PHE A 355 3.04 16.13 -9.31
C PHE A 355 2.61 17.45 -9.97
N ALA A 356 1.72 17.38 -10.97
CA ALA A 356 1.15 18.56 -11.62
C ALA A 356 0.28 19.39 -10.67
N GLY A 357 -0.55 18.74 -9.86
CA GLY A 357 -1.40 19.42 -8.87
C GLY A 357 -0.61 20.20 -7.83
N ASP A 358 0.48 19.62 -7.32
CA ASP A 358 1.40 20.33 -6.41
C ASP A 358 2.12 21.51 -7.08
N LEU A 359 2.47 21.40 -8.37
CA LEU A 359 3.04 22.51 -9.15
C LEU A 359 2.05 23.67 -9.32
N TYR A 360 0.78 23.36 -9.63
CA TYR A 360 -0.28 24.35 -9.67
C TYR A 360 -0.50 25.00 -8.30
N ALA A 361 -0.45 24.23 -7.21
CA ALA A 361 -0.56 24.76 -5.86
C ALA A 361 0.61 25.73 -5.54
N LEU A 362 1.83 25.36 -5.93
CA LEU A 362 3.02 26.21 -5.79
C LEU A 362 2.88 27.50 -6.60
N LYS A 363 2.43 27.43 -7.86
CA LYS A 363 2.16 28.61 -8.69
C LYS A 363 1.15 29.55 -8.01
N ALA A 364 0.04 29.01 -7.50
CA ALA A 364 -0.95 29.81 -6.77
C ALA A 364 -0.35 30.46 -5.51
N ALA A 365 0.47 29.72 -4.75
CA ALA A 365 1.17 30.26 -3.58
C ALA A 365 2.14 31.38 -3.95
N VAL A 366 2.90 31.21 -5.03
CA VAL A 366 3.84 32.22 -5.53
C VAL A 366 3.11 33.47 -5.99
N ILE A 367 2.01 33.35 -6.73
CA ILE A 367 1.21 34.51 -7.16
C ILE A 367 0.68 35.27 -5.93
N SER A 368 0.19 34.55 -4.92
CA SER A 368 -0.26 35.15 -3.66
C SER A 368 0.89 35.89 -2.94
N ALA A 369 2.09 35.32 -2.89
CA ALA A 369 3.26 35.99 -2.32
C ALA A 369 3.69 37.23 -3.13
N VAL A 370 3.69 37.16 -4.46
CA VAL A 370 3.96 38.32 -5.34
C VAL A 370 2.94 39.43 -5.09
N TYR A 371 1.65 39.06 -4.97
CA TYR A 371 0.58 40.00 -4.63
C TYR A 371 0.86 40.72 -3.30
N ALA A 372 1.19 39.94 -2.26
CA ALA A 372 1.47 40.46 -0.92
C ALA A 372 2.66 41.43 -0.87
N ILE A 373 3.75 41.15 -1.61
CA ILE A 373 4.96 42.01 -1.57
C ILE A 373 4.83 43.29 -2.42
N GLU A 374 4.03 43.27 -3.48
CA GLU A 374 3.87 44.45 -4.35
C GLU A 374 2.74 45.36 -3.86
N GLY A 375 1.67 44.79 -3.29
CA GLY A 375 0.51 45.52 -2.82
C GLY A 375 -0.02 46.51 -3.87
N ARG A 376 -0.03 47.80 -3.54
CA ARG A 376 -0.50 48.87 -4.44
C ARG A 376 0.36 49.07 -5.69
N LYS A 377 1.60 48.59 -5.71
CA LYS A 377 2.53 48.73 -6.85
C LYS A 377 2.37 47.61 -7.89
N LEU A 378 1.53 46.62 -7.60
CA LEU A 378 1.34 45.47 -8.47
C LEU A 378 0.71 45.89 -9.80
N ARG A 379 1.44 45.62 -10.88
CA ARG A 379 0.92 45.74 -12.24
C ARG A 379 0.14 44.47 -12.61
N ASN A 380 -0.87 44.59 -13.46
CA ASN A 380 -1.65 43.47 -13.98
C ASN A 380 -2.40 42.63 -12.91
N LYS A 381 -2.93 43.28 -11.85
CA LYS A 381 -3.67 42.60 -10.76
C LYS A 381 -4.73 41.62 -11.28
N VAL A 382 -5.54 42.03 -12.26
CA VAL A 382 -6.62 41.20 -12.83
C VAL A 382 -6.08 39.93 -13.49
N LYS A 383 -4.94 40.03 -14.18
CA LYS A 383 -4.28 38.88 -14.81
C LYS A 383 -3.81 37.89 -13.76
N LEU A 384 -3.10 38.37 -12.73
CA LEU A 384 -2.61 37.51 -11.63
C LEU A 384 -3.75 36.88 -10.83
N GLU A 385 -4.83 37.61 -10.59
CA GLU A 385 -6.02 37.06 -9.94
C GLU A 385 -6.65 35.93 -10.77
N THR A 386 -6.68 36.09 -12.10
CA THR A 386 -7.20 35.07 -13.02
C THR A 386 -6.32 33.83 -13.01
N GLU A 387 -5.00 34.01 -13.11
CA GLU A 387 -4.03 32.92 -13.07
C GLU A 387 -4.01 32.19 -11.73
N TYR A 388 -4.14 32.93 -10.62
CA TYR A 388 -4.25 32.38 -9.28
C TYR A 388 -5.46 31.44 -9.17
N LYS A 389 -6.64 31.89 -9.60
CA LYS A 389 -7.86 31.08 -9.54
C LYS A 389 -7.75 29.83 -10.41
N ALA A 390 -7.24 29.99 -11.64
CA ALA A 390 -7.04 28.87 -12.54
C ALA A 390 -6.08 27.83 -11.95
N ALA A 391 -4.93 28.27 -11.43
CA ALA A 391 -3.95 27.39 -10.81
C ALA A 391 -4.52 26.70 -9.56
N LEU A 392 -5.19 27.45 -8.67
CA LEU A 392 -5.78 26.88 -7.46
C LEU A 392 -6.84 25.81 -7.77
N TYR A 393 -7.71 26.05 -8.75
CA TYR A 393 -8.76 25.09 -9.11
C TYR A 393 -8.18 23.83 -9.75
N GLU A 394 -7.20 23.95 -10.65
CA GLU A 394 -6.53 22.76 -11.19
C GLU A 394 -5.72 22.02 -10.12
N ALA A 395 -5.11 22.72 -9.16
CA ALA A 395 -4.43 22.09 -8.03
C ALA A 395 -5.38 21.22 -7.19
N VAL A 396 -6.55 21.75 -6.83
CA VAL A 396 -7.57 21.03 -6.03
C VAL A 396 -8.15 19.84 -6.79
N LYS A 397 -8.31 19.97 -8.11
CA LYS A 397 -8.81 18.89 -8.98
C LYS A 397 -7.80 17.75 -9.12
N LEU A 398 -6.52 18.06 -9.33
CA LEU A 398 -5.48 17.07 -9.60
C LEU A 398 -4.84 16.47 -8.34
N ALA A 399 -4.78 17.23 -7.25
CA ALA A 399 -4.22 16.82 -5.97
C ALA A 399 -5.16 17.22 -4.81
N PRO A 400 -6.35 16.61 -4.71
CA PRO A 400 -7.35 16.97 -3.70
C PRO A 400 -6.88 16.73 -2.26
N ASP A 401 -5.84 15.93 -2.05
CA ASP A 401 -5.17 15.67 -0.77
C ASP A 401 -3.99 16.61 -0.47
N SER A 402 -3.62 17.48 -1.42
CA SER A 402 -2.53 18.44 -1.23
C SER A 402 -2.89 19.47 -0.15
N ARG A 403 -2.10 19.47 0.92
CA ARG A 403 -2.27 20.40 2.05
C ARG A 403 -2.19 21.85 1.61
N LEU A 404 -1.23 22.19 0.74
CA LEU A 404 -1.04 23.55 0.23
C LEU A 404 -2.27 24.03 -0.56
N ALA A 405 -2.79 23.21 -1.48
CA ALA A 405 -3.98 23.55 -2.26
C ALA A 405 -5.21 23.77 -1.36
N ARG A 406 -5.40 22.92 -0.34
CA ARG A 406 -6.49 23.06 0.63
C ARG A 406 -6.37 24.33 1.46
N GLU A 407 -5.18 24.63 1.98
CA GLU A 407 -4.94 25.84 2.78
C GLU A 407 -5.13 27.12 1.93
N LEU A 408 -4.71 27.11 0.66
CA LEU A 408 -4.94 28.22 -0.27
C LEU A 408 -6.43 28.40 -0.58
N LEU A 409 -7.15 27.30 -0.84
CA LEU A 409 -8.59 27.34 -1.11
C LEU A 409 -9.38 27.87 0.08
N GLU A 410 -9.03 27.42 1.29
CA GLU A 410 -9.67 27.89 2.51
C GLU A 410 -9.47 29.41 2.69
N ARG A 411 -8.24 29.90 2.53
CA ARG A 411 -7.95 31.34 2.60
C ARG A 411 -8.69 32.12 1.53
N TYR A 412 -8.62 31.67 0.27
CA TYR A 412 -9.31 32.32 -0.84
C TYR A 412 -10.83 32.39 -0.64
N SER A 413 -11.44 31.34 -0.07
CA SER A 413 -12.87 31.33 0.22
C SER A 413 -13.29 32.34 1.31
N LYS A 414 -12.38 32.70 2.22
CA LYS A 414 -12.61 33.64 3.33
C LYS A 414 -12.27 35.08 2.97
N GLU A 415 -11.16 35.27 2.27
CA GLU A 415 -10.51 36.57 2.09
C GLU A 415 -10.60 37.09 0.65
N GLY A 416 -10.92 36.22 -0.32
CA GLY A 416 -10.76 36.54 -1.74
C GLY A 416 -9.30 36.45 -2.18
N PHE A 417 -8.97 37.08 -3.31
CA PHE A 417 -7.60 37.15 -3.84
C PHE A 417 -6.76 38.23 -3.16
#